data_AF-A0AAN2TQY3-F1
#
_entry.id   AF-A0AAN2TQY3-F1
#
_cell.length_a   1.000
_cell.length_b   1.000
_cell.length_c   1.000
_cell.angle_alpha   90.00
_cell.angle_beta   90.00
_cell.angle_gamma   90.00
#
_symmetry.space_group_name_H-M   'P 1'
#
loop_
_entity.id
_entity.type
_entity.pdbx_description
1 polymer ?
#
loop_
_entity_poly.entity_id
_entity_poly.type
_entity_poly.pdbx_seq_one_letter_code
_entity_poly.pdbx_strand_id
1 'polypeptide(L)' 'MRDSDTEYKTLNDISFRLGDNTQVSGDIKLFTELDTSASCNRIIAEFSAKYPNISLEVIHNNGERIKP' A
#
# COMPACT_ATOMS: atom_id res chain seq x y z
N MET A 1 10.55 -13.59 13.81
CA MET A 1 10.62 -12.24 13.19
C MET A 1 10.61 -12.43 11.68
N ARG A 2 9.93 -11.53 10.95
CA ARG A 2 10.01 -11.33 9.49
C ARG A 2 9.02 -12.08 8.57
N ASP A 3 7.72 -11.98 8.80
CA ASP A 3 6.72 -12.32 7.76
C ASP A 3 5.67 -11.22 7.50
N SER A 4 5.70 -10.09 8.22
CA SER A 4 4.70 -9.02 8.12
C SER A 4 5.02 -7.91 7.11
N ASP A 5 6.01 -8.09 6.22
CA ASP A 5 6.54 -7.00 5.36
C ASP A 5 6.41 -7.28 3.84
N THR A 6 5.58 -8.22 3.40
CA THR A 6 5.48 -8.54 1.96
C THR A 6 4.55 -7.57 1.21
N GLU A 7 3.49 -7.08 1.84
CA GLU A 7 2.51 -6.19 1.17
C GLU A 7 3.06 -4.78 0.93
N TYR A 8 3.96 -4.31 1.80
CA TYR A 8 4.54 -2.96 1.73
C TYR A 8 5.71 -2.83 0.76
N LYS A 9 6.33 -3.95 0.37
CA LYS A 9 7.28 -3.95 -0.75
C LYS A 9 6.61 -3.50 -2.03
N THR A 10 5.34 -3.84 -2.24
CA THR A 10 4.60 -3.46 -3.44
C THR A 10 4.39 -1.95 -3.51
N LEU A 11 3.96 -1.29 -2.42
CA LEU A 11 3.79 0.16 -2.40
C LEU A 11 5.13 0.90 -2.52
N ASN A 12 6.17 0.41 -1.85
CA ASN A 12 7.51 0.99 -1.96
C ASN A 12 8.10 0.79 -3.37
N ASP A 13 7.84 -0.35 -4.01
CA ASP A 13 8.25 -0.63 -5.39
C ASP A 13 7.48 0.24 -6.39
N ILE A 14 6.17 0.42 -6.20
CA ILE A 14 5.36 1.37 -6.99
C ILE A 14 5.92 2.79 -6.83
N SER A 15 6.21 3.23 -5.60
CA SER A 15 6.83 4.54 -5.33
C SER A 15 8.18 4.68 -6.04
N PHE A 16 9.00 3.62 -6.00
CA PHE A 16 10.30 3.59 -6.66
C PHE A 16 10.17 3.67 -8.19
N ARG A 17 9.18 2.97 -8.77
CA ARG A 17 8.90 2.98 -10.21
C ARG A 17 8.30 4.30 -10.68
N LEU A 18 7.46 4.94 -9.87
CA LEU A 18 6.90 6.25 -10.15
C LEU A 18 7.93 7.37 -9.97
N GLY A 19 8.92 7.17 -9.09
CA GLY A 19 10.01 8.11 -8.87
C GLY A 19 9.51 9.50 -8.48
N ASP A 20 9.95 10.53 -9.19
CA ASP A 20 9.52 11.92 -8.94
C ASP A 20 8.37 12.36 -9.84
N ASN A 21 7.74 11.42 -10.55
CA ASN A 21 6.56 11.72 -11.35
C ASN A 21 5.30 11.81 -10.47
N THR A 22 5.18 12.90 -9.73
CA THR A 22 4.07 13.17 -8.80
C THR A 22 2.77 13.56 -9.50
N GLN A 23 2.82 13.82 -10.81
CA GLN A 23 1.67 14.15 -11.64
C GLN A 23 0.88 12.91 -12.09
N VAL A 24 1.37 11.70 -11.78
CA VAL A 24 0.68 10.46 -12.12
C VAL A 24 -0.66 10.39 -11.39
N SER A 25 -1.70 10.08 -12.14
CA SER A 25 -3.04 9.82 -11.62
C SER A 25 -3.41 8.36 -11.86
N GLY A 26 -4.23 7.81 -10.97
CA GLY A 26 -4.72 6.44 -11.10
C GLY A 26 -5.31 5.91 -9.81
N ASP A 27 -5.89 4.72 -9.90
CA ASP A 27 -6.50 4.05 -8.76
C ASP A 27 -5.71 2.78 -8.43
N ILE A 28 -5.31 2.65 -7.17
CA ILE A 28 -4.64 1.47 -6.64
C ILE A 28 -5.58 0.83 -5.62
N LYS A 29 -5.96 -0.42 -5.86
CA LYS A 29 -6.68 -1.24 -4.88
C LYS A 29 -5.72 -2.26 -4.30
N LEU A 30 -5.41 -2.12 -3.02
CA LEU A 30 -4.56 -3.03 -2.27
C LEU A 30 -5.43 -3.93 -1.42
N PHE A 31 -5.47 -5.22 -1.74
CA PHE A 31 -6.09 -6.22 -0.88
C PHE A 31 -5.05 -6.77 0.09
N THR A 32 -5.37 -6.79 1.38
CA THR A 32 -4.51 -7.33 2.44
C THR A 32 -5.32 -8.20 3.40
N GLU A 33 -4.75 -9.34 3.77
CA GLU A 33 -5.38 -10.30 4.69
C GLU A 33 -5.06 -9.98 6.16
N LEU A 34 -3.97 -9.25 6.42
CA LEU A 34 -3.57 -8.86 7.77
C LEU A 34 -3.84 -7.37 8.00
N ASP A 35 -4.36 -7.04 9.18
CA ASP A 35 -4.53 -5.65 9.59
C ASP A 35 -3.19 -4.90 9.50
N THR A 36 -3.23 -3.73 8.85
CA THR A 36 -2.05 -2.93 8.58
C THR A 36 -1.47 -2.40 9.90
N SER A 37 -0.28 -2.87 10.28
CA SER A 37 0.44 -2.42 11.49
C SER A 37 0.70 -0.90 11.46
N ALA A 38 0.96 -0.27 12.60
CA ALA A 38 1.23 1.18 12.67
C ALA A 38 2.40 1.63 11.74
N SER A 39 3.36 0.75 11.45
CA SER A 39 4.45 0.98 10.49
C SER A 39 3.96 1.17 9.05
N CYS A 40 2.82 0.58 8.72
CA CYS A 40 2.24 0.54 7.40
C CYS A 40 1.50 1.82 7.03
N ASN A 41 0.78 2.38 8.01
CA ASN A 41 0.06 3.64 7.85
C ASN A 41 1.01 4.79 7.50
N ARG A 42 2.26 4.73 7.97
CA ARG A 42 3.27 5.73 7.64
C ARG A 42 3.63 5.71 6.15
N ILE A 43 3.84 4.54 5.56
CA ILE A 43 4.19 4.42 4.13
C ILE A 43 3.02 4.89 3.25
N ILE A 44 1.79 4.53 3.62
CA ILE A 44 0.58 4.98 2.92
C ILE A 44 0.45 6.51 2.99
N ALA A 45 0.68 7.09 4.16
CA ALA A 45 0.65 8.55 4.33
C ALA A 45 1.74 9.25 3.50
N GLU A 46 2.97 8.74 3.51
CA GLU A 46 4.08 9.28 2.71
C GLU A 46 3.79 9.15 1.20
N PHE A 47 3.21 8.03 0.76
CA PHE A 47 2.81 7.82 -0.63
C PHE A 47 1.69 8.77 -1.06
N SER A 48 0.62 8.86 -0.27
CA SER A 48 -0.53 9.72 -0.58
C SER A 48 -0.14 11.20 -0.59
N ALA A 49 0.79 11.61 0.30
CA ALA A 49 1.35 12.95 0.29
C ALA A 49 2.19 13.24 -0.97
N LYS A 50 2.94 12.24 -1.47
CA LYS A 50 3.79 12.39 -2.67
C LYS A 50 2.97 12.34 -3.97
N TYR A 51 1.91 11.53 -4.03
CA TYR A 51 1.08 11.31 -5.21
C TYR A 51 -0.39 11.65 -4.90
N PRO A 52 -0.75 12.94 -4.82
CA PRO A 52 -2.09 13.36 -4.43
C PRO A 52 -3.18 12.99 -5.45
N ASN A 53 -2.79 12.66 -6.69
CA ASN A 53 -3.70 12.27 -7.76
C ASN A 53 -3.90 10.74 -7.83
N ILE A 54 -3.29 9.97 -6.93
CA ILE A 54 -3.48 8.52 -6.85
C ILE A 54 -4.46 8.20 -5.73
N SER A 55 -5.57 7.55 -6.08
CA SER A 55 -6.52 7.03 -5.10
C SER A 55 -6.04 5.66 -4.62
N LEU A 56 -5.73 5.54 -3.33
CA LEU A 56 -5.35 4.26 -2.72
C LEU A 56 -6.51 3.73 -1.87
N GLU A 57 -7.10 2.63 -2.30
CA GLU A 57 -8.12 1.89 -1.56
C GLU A 57 -7.49 0.64 -0.94
N VAL A 58 -7.49 0.53 0.38
CA VAL A 58 -7.03 -0.67 1.10
C VAL A 58 -8.23 -1.49 1.51
N ILE A 59 -8.30 -2.72 1.02
CA ILE A 59 -9.37 -3.68 1.31
C ILE A 59 -8.80 -4.73 2.26
N HIS A 60 -9.29 -4.72 3.49
CA HIS A 60 -8.92 -5.66 4.54
C HIS A 60 -9.94 -6.79 4.59
N ASN A 61 -9.50 -8.04 4.64
CA ASN A 61 -10.41 -9.17 4.85
C ASN A 61 -10.72 -9.44 6.34
N ASN A 62 -10.71 -8.39 7.18
CA ASN A 62 -10.97 -8.47 8.63
C ASN A 62 -10.15 -9.56 9.36
N GLY A 63 -8.91 -9.81 8.92
CA GLY A 63 -8.03 -10.85 9.48
C GLY A 63 -8.35 -12.29 9.03
N GLU A 64 -9.36 -12.48 8.18
CA GLU A 64 -9.69 -13.79 7.61
C GLU A 64 -8.75 -14.07 6.42
N ARG A 65 -8.06 -15.21 6.45
CA ARG A 65 -7.31 -15.68 5.27
C ARG A 65 -8.28 -16.26 4.26
N ILE A 66 -8.17 -15.84 3.00
CA ILE A 66 -8.87 -16.48 1.89
C ILE A 66 -8.30 -17.90 1.77
N LYS A 67 -9.11 -18.89 2.14
CA LYS A 67 -8.76 -20.30 1.91
C LYS A 67 -9.00 -20.61 0.43
N PRO A 68 -8.04 -21.27 -0.25
CA PRO A 68 -8.15 -21.63 -1.66
C PRO A 68 -9.26 -22.65 -1.92
#